data_AF-A0A8J7M2T4-F1
#
_entry.id   AF-A0A8J7M2T4-F1
#
_cell.length_a   1.000
_cell.length_b   1.000
_cell.length_c   1.000
_cell.angle_alpha   90.00
_cell.angle_beta   90.00
_cell.angle_gamma   90.00
#
_symmetry.space_group_name_H-M   'P 1'
#
loop_
_entity.id
_entity.type
_entity.pdbx_description
1 polymer ?
#
loop_
_entity_poly.entity_id
_entity_poly.type
_entity_poly.pdbx_seq_one_letter_code
_entity_poly.pdbx_strand_id
1 'polypeptide(L)'
;MKKLLLIPLLLLPATVYATTYEWVDSKGTVNFTEDLGKVPKKYRKKVRVIGDETGAPQITETTESTGKGAPVTKASERQPERKTLYGGKDEKTWRADFAQARGELKVAEQDVREIGTRMKDISKMSRTEYLTLQNSLRQDEARMQGKRKRLDELTAEADAAGVPADFRQ
;
A
#
# COMPACT_ATOMS: atom_id res chain seq x y z
N MET A 1 -59.43 -21.86 -18.87
CA MET A 1 -58.31 -21.98 -19.84
C MET A 1 -56.97 -21.94 -19.10
N LYS A 2 -55.82 -21.92 -19.78
CA LYS A 2 -54.46 -22.13 -19.22
C LYS A 2 -54.23 -21.43 -17.87
N LYS A 3 -53.63 -22.16 -16.91
CA LYS A 3 -53.00 -21.57 -15.71
C LYS A 3 -51.72 -20.85 -16.15
N LEU A 4 -51.54 -19.57 -15.83
CA LEU A 4 -50.21 -18.95 -15.94
C LEU A 4 -49.35 -19.43 -14.77
N LEU A 5 -48.32 -20.21 -15.07
CA LEU A 5 -47.32 -20.63 -14.11
C LEU A 5 -46.19 -19.59 -14.13
N LEU A 6 -46.20 -18.68 -13.16
CA LEU A 6 -45.17 -17.66 -13.03
C LEU A 6 -43.87 -18.31 -12.54
N ILE A 7 -42.87 -18.43 -13.41
CA ILE A 7 -41.57 -19.01 -13.07
C ILE A 7 -40.68 -17.91 -12.43
N PRO A 8 -40.30 -18.02 -11.14
CA PRO A 8 -39.24 -17.17 -10.59
C PRO A 8 -37.90 -17.64 -11.16
N LEU A 9 -37.29 -16.84 -12.04
CA LEU A 9 -35.99 -17.15 -12.62
C LEU A 9 -34.90 -17.02 -11.54
N LEU A 10 -34.44 -18.16 -11.03
CA LEU A 10 -33.54 -18.23 -9.88
C LEU A 10 -32.10 -17.83 -10.27
N LEU A 11 -31.74 -16.57 -10.03
CA LEU A 11 -30.36 -16.07 -10.18
C LEU A 11 -29.47 -16.62 -9.06
N LEU A 12 -28.95 -17.83 -9.26
CA LEU A 12 -27.95 -18.43 -8.39
C LEU A 12 -26.59 -17.71 -8.55
N PRO A 13 -25.92 -17.28 -7.47
CA PRO A 13 -24.58 -16.72 -7.56
C PRO A 13 -23.57 -17.83 -7.90
N ALA A 14 -22.93 -17.72 -9.06
CA ALA A 14 -21.87 -18.63 -9.46
C ALA A 14 -20.59 -18.32 -8.65
N THR A 15 -20.23 -19.22 -7.73
CA THR A 15 -18.96 -19.15 -6.99
C THR A 15 -17.80 -19.46 -7.93
N VAL A 16 -17.09 -18.43 -8.40
CA VAL A 16 -15.88 -18.58 -9.21
C VAL A 16 -14.70 -18.92 -8.30
N TYR A 17 -14.21 -20.15 -8.38
CA TYR A 17 -12.99 -20.59 -7.69
C TYR A 17 -11.77 -20.22 -8.54
N ALA A 18 -11.10 -19.12 -8.19
CA ALA A 18 -9.87 -18.67 -8.83
C ALA A 18 -8.63 -19.16 -8.04
N THR A 19 -7.99 -20.22 -8.52
CA THR A 19 -6.78 -20.79 -7.91
C THR A 19 -5.58 -19.86 -8.13
N THR A 20 -5.18 -19.10 -7.10
CA THR A 20 -4.06 -18.15 -7.22
C THR A 20 -2.74 -18.82 -6.85
N TYR A 21 -1.76 -18.75 -7.75
CA TYR A 21 -0.41 -19.27 -7.58
C TYR A 21 0.56 -18.16 -7.18
N GLU A 22 1.15 -18.28 -5.99
CA GLU A 22 2.19 -17.39 -5.47
C GLU A 22 3.59 -17.99 -5.70
N TRP A 23 4.57 -17.20 -6.13
CA TRP A 23 5.98 -17.59 -6.09
C TRP A 23 6.93 -16.40 -5.84
N VAL A 24 8.07 -16.68 -5.22
CA VAL A 24 9.16 -15.71 -5.04
C VAL A 24 10.20 -15.88 -6.16
N ASP A 25 10.58 -14.78 -6.82
CA ASP A 25 11.62 -14.79 -7.85
C ASP A 25 13.05 -14.74 -7.28
N SER A 26 14.07 -14.72 -8.16
CA SER A 26 15.48 -14.65 -7.76
C SER A 26 15.98 -13.25 -7.35
N LYS A 27 15.09 -12.25 -7.27
CA LYS A 27 15.33 -10.90 -6.74
C LYS A 27 14.61 -10.68 -5.39
N GLY A 28 13.85 -11.68 -4.93
CA GLY A 28 12.99 -11.61 -3.74
C GLY A 28 11.62 -10.98 -4.00
N THR A 29 11.20 -10.83 -5.27
CA THR A 29 9.88 -10.31 -5.64
C THR A 29 8.83 -11.42 -5.49
N VAL A 30 7.80 -11.18 -4.68
CA VAL A 30 6.59 -12.02 -4.65
C VAL A 30 5.78 -11.74 -5.91
N ASN A 31 5.37 -12.79 -6.62
CA ASN A 31 4.56 -12.71 -7.84
C ASN A 31 3.32 -13.60 -7.70
N PHE A 32 2.21 -13.18 -8.29
CA PHE A 32 0.93 -13.89 -8.28
C PHE A 32 0.44 -14.14 -9.72
N THR A 33 -0.22 -15.27 -9.97
CA THR A 33 -0.88 -15.57 -11.24
C THR A 33 -2.02 -16.57 -11.05
N GLU A 34 -3.06 -16.50 -11.87
CA GLU A 34 -4.14 -17.49 -11.91
C GLU A 34 -3.80 -18.69 -12.84
N ASP A 35 -2.78 -18.54 -13.69
CA ASP A 35 -2.31 -19.57 -14.63
C ASP A 35 -0.89 -20.06 -14.28
N LEU A 36 -0.78 -21.33 -13.87
CA LEU A 36 0.48 -22.04 -13.61
C LEU A 36 1.41 -22.08 -14.85
N GLY A 37 0.85 -21.91 -16.05
CA GLY A 37 1.55 -21.69 -17.31
C GLY A 37 2.42 -20.42 -17.30
N LYS A 38 1.96 -19.32 -16.68
CA LYS A 38 2.74 -18.07 -16.54
C LYS A 38 3.91 -18.21 -15.57
N VAL A 39 3.82 -19.09 -14.57
CA VAL A 39 4.92 -19.30 -13.62
C VAL A 39 6.15 -19.81 -14.39
N PRO A 40 7.32 -19.14 -14.31
CA PRO A 40 8.54 -19.61 -14.96
C PRO A 40 8.93 -21.01 -14.48
N LYS A 41 9.33 -21.91 -15.39
CA LYS A 41 9.61 -23.34 -15.08
C LYS A 41 10.51 -23.54 -13.84
N LYS A 42 11.49 -22.65 -13.63
CA LYS A 42 12.40 -22.64 -12.47
C LYS A 42 11.74 -22.45 -11.10
N TYR A 43 10.54 -21.84 -11.03
CA TYR A 43 9.82 -21.59 -9.78
C TYR A 43 8.63 -22.53 -9.54
N ARG A 44 8.17 -23.28 -10.56
CA ARG A 44 7.00 -24.18 -10.45
C ARG A 44 7.07 -25.23 -9.33
N LYS A 45 8.27 -25.61 -8.89
CA LYS A 45 8.50 -26.52 -7.74
C LYS A 45 8.51 -25.81 -6.36
N LYS A 46 8.27 -24.50 -6.32
CA LYS A 46 8.26 -23.63 -5.14
C LYS A 46 7.05 -22.68 -5.14
N VAL A 47 5.99 -23.06 -5.85
CA VAL A 47 4.73 -22.32 -5.89
C VAL A 47 3.91 -22.66 -4.66
N ARG A 48 3.31 -21.67 -4.02
CA ARG A 48 2.23 -21.86 -3.05
C ARG A 48 0.90 -21.65 -3.76
N VAL A 49 -0.07 -22.53 -3.48
CA VAL A 49 -1.45 -22.36 -3.94
C VAL A 49 -2.22 -21.63 -2.86
N ILE A 50 -2.88 -20.54 -3.22
CA ILE A 50 -3.80 -19.79 -2.36
C ILE A 50 -5.22 -20.20 -2.78
N GLY A 51 -5.94 -20.82 -1.84
CA GLY A 51 -7.32 -21.30 -2.04
C GLY A 51 -7.60 -22.73 -1.56
N ASP A 52 -6.57 -23.48 -1.14
CA ASP A 52 -6.70 -24.89 -0.74
C ASP A 52 -6.31 -25.06 0.75
N GLU A 53 -7.28 -25.05 1.66
CA GLU A 53 -7.08 -25.31 3.10
C GLU A 53 -7.31 -26.80 3.46
N THR A 54 -6.85 -27.72 2.61
CA THR A 54 -7.22 -29.15 2.68
C THR A 54 -6.05 -30.10 3.04
N GLY A 55 -5.25 -29.73 4.05
CA GLY A 55 -4.26 -30.60 4.73
C GLY A 55 -2.92 -30.80 3.99
N ALA A 56 -1.83 -31.26 4.64
CA ALA A 56 -1.56 -31.51 6.06
C ALA A 56 -0.01 -31.40 6.35
N PRO A 57 0.47 -31.27 7.61
CA PRO A 57 1.85 -30.83 7.89
C PRO A 57 2.89 -31.93 8.22
N GLN A 58 4.17 -31.63 7.95
CA GLN A 58 5.44 -32.20 8.47
C GLN A 58 6.59 -31.29 7.93
N ILE A 59 7.60 -30.79 8.66
CA ILE A 59 8.26 -31.10 9.96
C ILE A 59 9.13 -32.37 9.91
N THR A 60 10.38 -32.43 10.42
CA THR A 60 11.21 -31.36 11.07
C THR A 60 12.19 -30.70 10.07
N GLU A 61 13.54 -30.67 10.10
CA GLU A 61 14.68 -31.03 10.99
C GLU A 61 15.92 -30.25 10.44
N THR A 62 17.04 -29.92 11.11
CA THR A 62 17.59 -30.20 12.47
C THR A 62 18.53 -29.05 12.88
N THR A 63 18.65 -28.70 14.17
CA THR A 63 19.91 -28.42 14.91
C THR A 63 19.57 -28.03 16.36
N GLU A 64 19.72 -28.97 17.28
CA GLU A 64 19.79 -28.68 18.72
C GLU A 64 21.26 -28.44 19.11
N SER A 65 21.52 -27.48 20.00
CA SER A 65 22.80 -27.43 20.72
C SER A 65 22.61 -26.72 22.07
N THR A 66 22.70 -27.49 23.15
CA THR A 66 22.64 -26.97 24.52
C THR A 66 24.00 -26.41 24.93
N GLY A 67 24.09 -25.09 25.14
CA GLY A 67 25.31 -24.40 25.59
C GLY A 67 25.01 -23.39 26.69
N LYS A 68 25.27 -23.74 27.95
CA LYS A 68 24.93 -22.94 29.14
C LYS A 68 26.12 -22.06 29.58
N GLY A 69 26.10 -20.78 29.21
CA GLY A 69 27.10 -19.80 29.65
C GLY A 69 26.70 -18.36 29.33
N ALA A 70 26.95 -17.44 30.26
CA ALA A 70 26.66 -16.00 30.15
C ALA A 70 27.94 -15.20 30.52
N PRO A 71 28.01 -13.86 30.34
CA PRO A 71 26.99 -12.95 29.83
C PRO A 71 27.44 -12.00 28.69
N VAL A 72 26.46 -11.34 28.07
CA VAL A 72 26.49 -10.02 27.38
C VAL A 72 27.82 -9.56 26.73
N THR A 73 27.78 -9.40 25.42
CA THR A 73 28.53 -8.32 24.73
C THR A 73 27.62 -7.68 23.70
N LYS A 74 27.63 -6.34 23.59
CA LYS A 74 26.87 -5.57 22.59
C LYS A 74 27.50 -5.73 21.19
N ALA A 75 27.32 -6.90 20.56
CA ALA A 75 27.42 -7.01 19.12
C ALA A 75 26.15 -6.37 18.50
N SER A 76 26.31 -5.25 17.79
CA SER A 76 25.25 -4.70 16.94
C SER A 76 25.10 -5.56 15.69
N GLU A 77 24.59 -6.77 15.87
CA GLU A 77 24.53 -7.78 14.81
C GLU A 77 23.53 -7.35 13.75
N ARG A 78 24.07 -6.79 12.65
CA ARG A 78 23.32 -6.49 11.43
C ARG A 78 22.80 -7.80 10.85
N GLN A 79 21.60 -8.21 11.24
CA GLN A 79 20.92 -9.33 10.62
C GLN A 79 20.86 -9.08 9.11
N PRO A 80 21.17 -10.09 8.27
CA PRO A 80 21.11 -9.93 6.82
C PRO A 80 19.69 -9.57 6.40
N GLU A 81 19.56 -8.66 5.44
CA GLU A 81 18.31 -7.99 5.04
C GLU A 81 17.21 -8.95 4.55
N ARG A 82 16.54 -9.62 5.49
CA ARG A 82 15.20 -10.18 5.30
C ARG A 82 14.25 -8.99 5.17
N LYS A 83 14.12 -8.44 3.95
CA LYS A 83 13.26 -7.30 3.61
C LYS A 83 11.92 -7.41 4.34
N THR A 84 11.74 -6.61 5.38
CA THR A 84 10.53 -6.62 6.20
C THR A 84 9.41 -6.00 5.39
N LEU A 85 8.46 -6.83 4.97
CA LEU A 85 7.28 -6.38 4.23
C LEU A 85 6.20 -6.00 5.25
N TYR A 86 5.86 -4.73 5.29
CA TYR A 86 4.81 -4.15 6.14
C TYR A 86 3.58 -3.92 5.26
N GLY A 87 2.48 -4.63 5.53
CA GLY A 87 1.28 -4.58 4.67
C GLY A 87 1.54 -5.03 3.22
N GLY A 88 2.58 -5.85 2.99
CA GLY A 88 3.00 -6.28 1.64
C GLY A 88 3.93 -5.30 0.89
N LYS A 89 4.11 -4.07 1.39
CA LYS A 89 5.07 -3.08 0.88
C LYS A 89 6.40 -3.15 1.62
N ASP A 90 7.50 -2.83 0.96
CA ASP A 90 8.83 -2.71 1.59
C ASP A 90 9.13 -1.30 2.12
N GLU A 91 10.19 -1.17 2.93
CA GLU A 91 10.69 0.09 3.49
C GLU A 91 10.88 1.21 2.46
N LYS A 92 11.41 0.90 1.27
CA LYS A 92 11.68 1.91 0.25
C LYS A 92 10.38 2.44 -0.35
N THR A 93 9.40 1.55 -0.57
CA THR A 93 8.06 1.94 -1.05
C THR A 93 7.35 2.81 0.00
N TRP A 94 7.36 2.43 1.27
CA TRP A 94 6.78 3.26 2.34
C TRP A 94 7.41 4.66 2.44
N ARG A 95 8.74 4.75 2.44
CA ARG A 95 9.44 6.04 2.43
C ARG A 95 9.12 6.87 1.18
N ALA A 96 9.01 6.24 0.02
CA ALA A 96 8.64 6.92 -1.23
C ALA A 96 7.21 7.48 -1.17
N ASP A 97 6.23 6.69 -0.71
CA ASP A 97 4.84 7.12 -0.52
C ASP A 97 4.76 8.34 0.43
N PHE A 98 5.46 8.30 1.57
CA PHE A 98 5.49 9.40 2.53
C PHE A 98 6.21 10.65 1.99
N ALA A 99 7.36 10.49 1.33
CA ALA A 99 8.10 11.60 0.74
C ALA A 99 7.32 12.27 -0.39
N GLN A 100 6.63 11.50 -1.24
CA GLN A 100 5.77 12.03 -2.29
C GLN A 100 4.57 12.78 -1.68
N ALA A 101 3.86 12.19 -0.72
CA ALA A 101 2.71 12.84 -0.07
C ALA A 101 3.10 14.19 0.59
N ARG A 102 4.27 14.27 1.22
CA ARG A 102 4.82 15.53 1.77
C ARG A 102 5.21 16.53 0.69
N GLY A 103 5.81 16.06 -0.41
CA GLY A 103 6.16 16.91 -1.56
C GLY A 103 4.92 17.56 -2.17
N GLU A 104 3.88 16.76 -2.44
CA GLU A 104 2.61 17.22 -2.99
C GLU A 104 1.86 18.18 -2.02
N LEU A 105 1.85 17.88 -0.72
CA LEU A 105 1.29 18.78 0.29
C LEU A 105 2.05 20.11 0.34
N LYS A 106 3.38 20.08 0.35
CA LYS A 106 4.22 21.28 0.39
C LYS A 106 4.00 22.19 -0.82
N VAL A 107 3.85 21.61 -2.02
CA VAL A 107 3.49 22.36 -3.24
C VAL A 107 2.10 22.98 -3.10
N ALA A 108 1.08 22.23 -2.68
CA ALA A 108 -0.27 22.76 -2.50
C ALA A 108 -0.33 23.89 -1.44
N GLU A 109 0.46 23.81 -0.37
CA GLU A 109 0.64 24.93 0.56
C GLU A 109 1.38 26.13 -0.06
N GLN A 110 2.31 25.91 -1.00
CA GLN A 110 3.00 26.99 -1.71
C GLN A 110 2.05 27.73 -2.65
N ASP A 111 1.22 27.02 -3.43
CA ASP A 111 0.16 27.58 -4.27
C ASP A 111 -0.76 28.52 -3.44
N VAL A 112 -1.28 28.03 -2.30
CA VAL A 112 -2.12 28.80 -1.37
C VAL A 112 -1.39 30.03 -0.80
N ARG A 113 -0.10 29.91 -0.43
CA ARG A 113 0.71 31.02 0.09
C ARG A 113 1.02 32.08 -0.97
N GLU A 114 1.22 31.68 -2.22
CA GLU A 114 1.46 32.60 -3.34
C GLU A 114 0.20 33.39 -3.67
N ILE A 115 -0.93 32.72 -3.88
CA ILE A 115 -2.23 33.37 -4.16
C ILE A 115 -2.62 34.28 -2.98
N GLY A 116 -2.52 33.79 -1.74
CA GLY A 116 -2.77 34.59 -0.54
C GLY A 116 -1.79 35.75 -0.31
N THR A 117 -0.66 35.79 -1.03
CA THR A 117 0.26 36.94 -1.05
C THR A 117 -0.10 37.91 -2.17
N ARG A 118 -0.39 37.43 -3.38
CA ARG A 118 -0.89 38.27 -4.50
C ARG A 118 -2.21 38.95 -4.14
N MET A 119 -3.08 38.29 -3.40
CA MET A 119 -4.33 38.84 -2.85
C MET A 119 -4.13 39.89 -1.73
N LYS A 120 -2.90 40.36 -1.44
CA LYS A 120 -2.67 41.55 -0.60
C LYS A 120 -2.63 42.84 -1.43
N ASP A 121 -2.23 42.77 -2.70
CA ASP A 121 -2.16 43.90 -3.65
C ASP A 121 -3.53 44.23 -4.30
N ILE A 122 -4.63 44.09 -3.55
CA ILE A 122 -6.01 44.19 -4.07
C ILE A 122 -6.28 45.52 -4.79
N SER A 123 -5.65 46.62 -4.34
CA SER A 123 -5.80 47.95 -4.92
C SER A 123 -5.21 48.12 -6.33
N LYS A 124 -4.47 47.12 -6.85
CA LYS A 124 -3.83 47.15 -8.18
C LYS A 124 -4.48 46.20 -9.20
N MET A 125 -5.30 45.26 -8.75
CA MET A 125 -5.88 44.21 -9.60
C MET A 125 -7.28 44.55 -10.08
N SER A 126 -7.65 44.01 -11.25
CA SER A 126 -9.03 44.16 -11.75
C SER A 126 -10.02 43.31 -10.93
N ARG A 127 -11.31 43.68 -10.93
CA ARG A 127 -12.36 42.87 -10.27
C ARG A 127 -12.40 41.43 -10.81
N THR A 128 -12.15 41.24 -12.11
CA THR A 128 -12.09 39.92 -12.74
C THR A 128 -10.89 39.12 -12.25
N GLU A 129 -9.72 39.74 -12.17
CA GLU A 129 -8.50 39.11 -11.63
C GLU A 129 -8.67 38.71 -10.16
N TYR A 130 -9.24 39.60 -9.32
CA TYR A 130 -9.55 39.28 -7.93
C TYR A 130 -10.47 38.06 -7.81
N LEU A 131 -11.54 37.98 -8.62
CA LEU A 131 -12.48 36.85 -8.61
C LEU A 131 -11.82 35.56 -9.10
N THR A 132 -10.92 35.63 -10.09
CA THR A 132 -10.10 34.48 -10.51
C THR A 132 -9.21 33.99 -9.37
N LEU A 133 -8.44 34.89 -8.73
CA LEU A 133 -7.57 34.55 -7.59
C LEU A 133 -8.37 33.97 -6.40
N GLN A 134 -9.54 34.54 -6.09
CA GLN A 134 -10.42 34.03 -5.03
C GLN A 134 -10.94 32.61 -5.33
N ASN A 135 -11.22 32.29 -6.59
CA ASN A 135 -11.64 30.95 -7.00
C ASN A 135 -10.48 29.95 -7.00
N SER A 136 -9.30 30.35 -7.49
CA SER A 136 -8.07 29.55 -7.38
C SER A 136 -7.71 29.27 -5.93
N LEU A 137 -7.75 30.27 -5.04
CA LEU A 137 -7.48 30.08 -3.61
C LEU A 137 -8.37 29.00 -3.00
N ARG A 138 -9.69 29.06 -3.23
CA ARG A 138 -10.65 28.07 -2.72
C ARG A 138 -10.38 26.66 -3.30
N GLN A 139 -10.04 26.58 -4.58
CA GLN A 139 -9.65 25.32 -5.22
C GLN A 139 -8.37 24.76 -4.58
N ASP A 140 -7.42 25.61 -4.24
CA ASP A 140 -6.08 25.20 -3.81
C ASP A 140 -6.03 24.88 -2.31
N GLU A 141 -6.85 25.57 -1.50
CA GLU A 141 -7.22 25.14 -0.16
C GLU A 141 -7.84 23.73 -0.18
N ALA A 142 -8.76 23.46 -1.11
CA ALA A 142 -9.35 22.12 -1.27
C ALA A 142 -8.32 21.08 -1.76
N ARG A 143 -7.41 21.44 -2.68
CA ARG A 143 -6.28 20.58 -3.09
C ARG A 143 -5.39 20.25 -1.89
N MET A 144 -4.99 21.24 -1.10
CA MET A 144 -4.15 21.11 0.10
C MET A 144 -4.81 20.22 1.15
N GLN A 145 -6.10 20.44 1.47
CA GLN A 145 -6.84 19.60 2.42
C GLN A 145 -6.97 18.14 1.92
N GLY A 146 -7.11 17.93 0.62
CA GLY A 146 -7.07 16.59 0.01
C GLY A 146 -5.71 15.90 0.17
N LYS A 147 -4.60 16.61 -0.06
CA LYS A 147 -3.24 16.07 0.16
C LYS A 147 -2.96 15.78 1.63
N ARG A 148 -3.46 16.62 2.54
CA ARG A 148 -3.36 16.40 3.99
C ARG A 148 -4.08 15.11 4.39
N LYS A 149 -5.35 14.95 3.98
CA LYS A 149 -6.10 13.70 4.20
C LYS A 149 -5.38 12.48 3.65
N ARG A 150 -4.81 12.53 2.45
CA ARG A 150 -4.05 11.38 1.90
C ARG A 150 -2.81 11.03 2.74
N LEU A 151 -2.16 12.01 3.37
CA LEU A 151 -1.04 11.78 4.30
C LEU A 151 -1.53 11.18 5.63
N ASP A 152 -2.67 11.65 6.15
CA ASP A 152 -3.31 11.10 7.35
C ASP A 152 -3.76 9.63 7.10
N GLU A 153 -4.38 9.35 5.94
CA GLU A 153 -4.74 8.02 5.46
C GLU A 153 -3.51 7.11 5.30
N LEU A 154 -2.43 7.60 4.69
CA LEU A 154 -1.18 6.85 4.55
C LEU A 154 -0.54 6.56 5.92
N THR A 155 -0.72 7.45 6.89
CA THR A 155 -0.27 7.24 8.28
C THR A 155 -1.08 6.12 8.94
N ALA A 156 -2.41 6.12 8.77
CA ALA A 156 -3.26 5.03 9.25
C ALA A 156 -3.00 3.68 8.54
N GLU A 157 -2.73 3.71 7.23
CA GLU A 157 -2.29 2.56 6.42
C GLU A 157 -0.98 1.99 6.99
N ALA A 158 -0.03 2.85 7.35
CA ALA A 158 1.25 2.51 7.94
C ALA A 158 1.13 1.97 9.38
N ASP A 159 0.26 2.56 10.22
CA ASP A 159 -0.03 2.08 11.57
C ASP A 159 -0.68 0.69 11.54
N ALA A 160 -1.69 0.47 10.68
CA ALA A 160 -2.32 -0.83 10.50
C ALA A 160 -1.36 -1.90 9.94
N ALA A 161 -0.37 -1.49 9.14
CA ALA A 161 0.69 -2.35 8.61
C ALA A 161 1.88 -2.56 9.58
N GLY A 162 1.87 -1.94 10.77
CA GLY A 162 2.96 -2.06 11.76
C GLY A 162 4.26 -1.35 11.37
N VAL A 163 4.19 -0.35 10.48
CA VAL A 163 5.34 0.36 9.90
C VAL A 163 6.04 1.25 10.95
N PRO A 164 7.37 1.11 11.15
CA PRO A 164 8.14 1.96 12.06
C PRO A 164 8.03 3.46 11.73
N ALA A 165 8.12 4.31 12.76
CA ALA A 165 8.11 5.77 12.59
C ALA A 165 9.26 6.28 11.70
N ASP A 166 10.39 5.57 11.64
CA ASP A 166 11.57 5.91 10.82
C ASP A 166 11.35 5.77 9.31
N PHE A 167 10.23 5.18 8.88
CA PHE A 167 9.82 5.15 7.48
C PHE A 167 8.93 6.36 7.15
N ARG A 168 8.54 7.12 8.18
CA ARG A 168 7.71 8.32 8.13
C ARG A 168 8.52 9.60 8.37
N GLN A 169 9.84 9.58 8.20
CA GLN A 169 10.69 10.78 8.15
C GLN A 169 10.78 11.29 6.70
#